data_AF-A0A355UJ03-F1
#
_entry.id   AF-A0A355UJ03-F1
#
_cell.length_a   1.000
_cell.length_b   1.000
_cell.length_c   1.000
_cell.angle_alpha   90.00
_cell.angle_beta   90.00
_cell.angle_gamma   90.00
#
_symmetry.space_group_name_H-M   'P 1'
#
loop_
_entity.id
_entity.type
_entity.pdbx_description
1 polymer ?
#
loop_
_entity_poly.entity_id
_entity_poly.type
_entity_poly.pdbx_seq_one_letter_code
_entity_poly.pdbx_strand_id
1 'polypeptide(L)' 'MNLIKILNSDIANKLVMLGFKYTKEKIGDKTCYVFIQTNDLMNKLNTSFSKNDFFIDKTMNF' A
#
# COMPACT_ATOMS: atom_id res chain seq x y z
N MET A 1 -11.37 9.30 -1.12
CA MET A 1 -10.87 7.92 -0.92
C MET A 1 -9.36 7.99 -0.96
N ASN A 2 -8.68 7.59 0.12
CA ASN A 2 -7.22 7.53 0.12
C ASN A 2 -6.78 6.13 -0.32
N LEU A 3 -5.71 6.06 -1.11
CA LEU A 3 -5.15 4.82 -1.60
C LEU A 3 -3.71 4.69 -1.10
N ILE A 4 -3.27 3.45 -0.87
CA ILE A 4 -1.91 3.16 -0.46
C ILE A 4 -1.24 2.40 -1.59
N LYS A 5 -0.19 2.97 -2.17
CA LYS A 5 0.64 2.32 -3.18
C LYS A 5 1.83 1.66 -2.49
N ILE A 6 1.90 0.35 -2.60
CA ILE A 6 2.94 -0.48 -1.99
C ILE A 6 3.81 -1.01 -3.13
N LEU A 7 5.11 -0.77 -3.08
CA LEU A 7 6.05 -1.31 -4.08
C LEU A 7 6.59 -2.69 -3.67
N ASN A 8 6.52 -3.00 -2.39
CA ASN A 8 7.01 -4.26 -1.86
C ASN A 8 5.97 -5.37 -1.99
N SER A 9 6.32 -6.41 -2.74
CA SER A 9 5.49 -7.58 -2.97
C SER A 9 5.22 -8.40 -1.70
N ASP A 10 6.14 -8.43 -0.73
CA ASP A 10 5.95 -9.17 0.53
C ASP A 10 4.81 -8.56 1.36
N ILE A 11 4.82 -7.23 1.46
CA ILE A 11 3.77 -6.47 2.14
C ILE A 11 2.44 -6.69 1.45
N ALA A 12 2.40 -6.55 0.12
CA ALA A 12 1.19 -6.78 -0.64
C ALA A 12 0.62 -8.20 -0.40
N ASN A 13 1.48 -9.22 -0.36
CA ASN A 13 1.06 -10.59 -0.14
C ASN A 13 0.48 -10.81 1.28
N LYS A 14 1.10 -10.23 2.31
CA LYS A 14 0.56 -10.26 3.68
C LYS A 14 -0.83 -9.63 3.77
N LEU A 15 -1.04 -8.51 3.08
CA LEU A 15 -2.34 -7.84 3.08
C LEU A 15 -3.41 -8.67 2.38
N VAL A 16 -3.04 -9.37 1.30
CA VAL A 16 -3.94 -10.30 0.61
C VAL A 16 -4.32 -11.48 1.50
N MET A 17 -3.35 -12.02 2.25
CA MET A 17 -3.60 -13.08 3.23
C MET A 17 -4.55 -12.63 4.35
N LEU A 18 -4.54 -11.34 4.69
CA LEU A 18 -5.48 -10.73 5.65
C LEU A 18 -6.86 -10.45 5.03
N GLY A 19 -7.05 -10.71 3.74
CA GLY A 19 -8.31 -10.48 3.01
C GLY A 19 -8.41 -9.10 2.35
N PHE A 20 -7.37 -8.28 2.39
CA PHE A 20 -7.37 -7.00 1.69
C PHE A 20 -7.18 -7.19 0.19
N LYS A 21 -8.00 -6.49 -0.59
CA LYS A 21 -7.89 -6.45 -2.04
C LYS A 21 -6.98 -5.30 -2.46
N TYR A 22 -6.20 -5.55 -3.50
CA TYR A 22 -5.38 -4.54 -4.16
C TYR A 22 -5.54 -4.62 -5.67
N THR A 23 -5.23 -3.52 -6.32
CA THR A 23 -5.04 -3.43 -7.75
C THR A 23 -3.55 -3.33 -8.06
N LYS A 24 -3.13 -3.96 -9.16
CA LYS A 24 -1.76 -3.80 -9.65
C LYS A 24 -1.75 -2.60 -10.59
N GLU A 25 -0.88 -1.66 -10.31
CA GLU A 25 -0.66 -0.48 -11.14
C GLU A 25 0.79 -0.51 -11.63
N LYS A 26 0.99 -0.49 -12.95
CA LYS A 26 2.33 -0.43 -13.52
C LYS A 26 2.71 1.04 -13.71
N ILE A 27 3.67 1.52 -12.93
CA ILE A 27 4.18 2.89 -13.02
C ILE A 27 5.56 2.83 -13.69
N GLY A 28 5.59 3.08 -15.00
CA GLY A 28 6.78 2.90 -15.84
C GLY A 28 7.20 1.42 -15.89
N ASP A 29 8.43 1.13 -15.46
CA ASP A 29 8.97 -0.24 -15.37
C ASP A 29 8.69 -0.94 -14.03
N LYS A 30 8.12 -0.24 -13.04
CA LYS A 30 7.87 -0.80 -11.71
C LYS A 30 6.40 -1.19 -11.55
N THR A 31 6.17 -2.31 -10.88
CA THR A 31 4.82 -2.76 -10.50
C THR A 31 4.54 -2.28 -9.08
N CYS A 32 3.48 -1.50 -8.92
CA CYS A 32 2.93 -1.05 -7.66
C CYS A 32 1.65 -1.82 -7.32
N TYR A 33 1.40 -1.98 -6.02
CA TYR A 33 0.23 -2.62 -5.46
C TYR A 33 -0.60 -1.58 -4.72
N VAL A 34 -1.74 -1.22 -5.28
CA VAL A 34 -2.60 -0.15 -4.77
C VAL A 34 -3.72 -0.77 -3.91
N PHE A 35 -3.70 -0.47 -2.63
CA PHE A 35 -4.69 -0.88 -1.65
C PHE A 35 -5.60 0.29 -1.27
N ILE A 36 -6.83 -0.02 -0.86
CA ILE A 36 -7.72 0.98 -0.27
C ILE A 36 -7.24 1.27 1.15
N GLN A 37 -7.03 2.55 1.48
CA GLN A 37 -6.66 2.93 2.84
C GLN A 37 -7.81 2.60 3.80
N THR A 38 -7.56 1.67 4.71
CA THR A 38 -8.42 1.39 5.87
C THR A 38 -7.62 1.60 7.15
N ASN A 39 -8.30 1.87 8.26
CA ASN A 39 -7.62 2.03 9.55
C ASN A 39 -6.84 0.78 9.94
N ASP A 40 -7.38 -0.40 9.67
CA ASP A 40 -6.71 -1.67 9.96
C ASP A 40 -5.42 -1.84 9.15
N LEU A 41 -5.49 -1.55 7.84
CA LEU A 41 -4.33 -1.54 6.95
C LEU A 41 -3.27 -0.54 7.41
N MET A 42 -3.65 0.69 7.76
CA MET A 42 -2.72 1.71 8.24
C MET A 42 -2.08 1.31 9.58
N ASN A 43 -2.84 0.69 10.48
CA ASN A 43 -2.30 0.24 11.75
C ASN A 43 -1.26 -0.87 11.51
N LYS A 44 -1.59 -1.86 10.67
CA LYS A 44 -0.66 -2.92 10.27
C LYS A 44 0.59 -2.37 9.60
N LEU A 45 0.44 -1.40 8.70
CA LEU A 45 1.55 -0.74 8.03
C LEU A 45 2.46 0.01 8.99
N ASN A 46 1.89 0.82 9.90
CA ASN A 46 2.67 1.57 10.89
C ASN A 46 3.34 0.68 11.94
N THR A 47 2.74 -0.47 12.30
CA THR A 47 3.32 -1.40 13.28
C THR A 47 4.39 -2.30 12.66
N SER A 48 4.21 -2.74 11.42
CA SER A 48 5.07 -3.76 10.81
C SER A 48 6.07 -3.23 9.79
N PHE A 49 5.92 -1.99 9.30
CA PHE A 49 6.71 -1.48 8.18
C PHE A 49 7.13 -0.02 8.37
N SER A 50 8.27 0.33 7.79
CA SER A 50 8.77 1.70 7.76
C SER A 50 8.13 2.49 6.60
N LYS A 51 7.91 3.79 6.80
CA LYS A 51 7.27 4.70 5.83
C LYS A 51 7.95 4.78 4.45
N ASN A 52 9.17 4.27 4.31
CA ASN A 52 9.88 4.21 3.03
C ASN A 52 9.46 3.02 2.15
N ASP A 53 8.75 2.03 2.69
CA ASP A 53 8.37 0.80 1.99
C ASP A 53 7.00 0.90 1.28
N PHE A 54 6.21 1.91 1.67
CA PHE A 54 4.87 2.14 1.14
C PHE A 54 4.59 3.64 1.00
N PHE A 55 3.96 4.01 -0.10
CA PHE A 55 3.52 5.37 -0.39
C PHE A 55 2.03 5.47 -0.06
N ILE A 56 1.70 6.31 0.92
CA ILE A 56 0.30 6.68 1.14
C ILE A 56 0.02 7.84 0.20
N ASP A 57 -0.79 7.58 -0.82
CA ASP A 57 -1.35 8.61 -1.68
C ASP A 57 -2.47 9.32 -0.88
N LYS A 58 -2.05 10.10 0.11
CA LYS A 58 -2.81 11.21 0.65
C LYS A 58 -2.30 12.36 -0.17
N THR A 59 -3.08 12.79 -1.16
CA THR A 59 -2.92 14.01 -1.95
C THR A 59 -1.73 14.86 -1.47
N MET A 60 -0.60 14.76 -2.19
CA MET A 60 0.51 15.69 -2.02
C MET A 60 -0.05 17.11 -2.15
N ASN A 61 -0.21 17.82 -1.04
CA ASN A 61 -0.19 19.26 -1.09
C ASN A 61 1.29 19.65 -1.04
N PHE A 62 1.80 20.01 -2.22
CA PHE A 62 3.05 20.73 -2.41
C PHE A 62 3.05 22.03 -1.61
#